data_AF-A0A355H3K5-F1
#
_entry.id   AF-A0A355H3K5-F1
#
_cell.length_a   1.000
_cell.length_b   1.000
_cell.length_c   1.000
_cell.angle_alpha   90.00
_cell.angle_beta   90.00
_cell.angle_gamma   90.00
#
_symmetry.space_group_name_H-M   'P 1'
#
loop_
_entity.id
_entity.type
_entity.pdbx_description
1 polymer ?
#
loop_
_entity_poly.entity_id
_entity_poly.type
_entity_poly.pdbx_seq_one_letter_code
_entity_poly.pdbx_strand_id
1 'polypeptide(L)'
;MKTRSYLMKNFTPWVLWEKMKKDPDGINCPGIYLITFDKKVLNKAADPTQSEIVYVGMTNSKGGIKSRLKQFVCAVRGTKVHSGGSRVRYQIKRNKNFEFYKKQEELLKNLHISFCAFKCNVKLVSPETLRVMGEVAKHEYYVLSDYLEKNKCLPRFNDRKLSPRKD
;
A
#
# COMPACT_ATOMS: atom_id res chain seq x y z
N MET A 1 -24.00 -9.35 -13.14
CA MET A 1 -23.20 -9.99 -12.07
C MET A 1 -23.51 -9.28 -10.76
N LYS A 2 -24.11 -9.97 -9.78
CA LYS A 2 -24.37 -9.43 -8.44
C LYS A 2 -23.05 -9.35 -7.66
N THR A 3 -22.89 -8.24 -6.96
CA THR A 3 -21.72 -7.72 -6.24
C THR A 3 -21.06 -8.74 -5.30
N ARG A 4 -19.76 -8.99 -5.49
CA ARG A 4 -18.87 -9.75 -4.59
C ARG A 4 -18.54 -9.01 -3.28
N SER A 5 -19.42 -8.13 -2.78
CA SER A 5 -19.10 -7.28 -1.62
C SER A 5 -18.92 -8.03 -0.30
N TYR A 6 -19.23 -9.33 -0.25
CA TYR A 6 -19.21 -10.14 0.98
C TYR A 6 -17.82 -10.64 1.43
N LEU A 7 -16.77 -10.42 0.63
CA LEU A 7 -15.43 -10.95 0.93
C LEU A 7 -14.38 -9.88 1.25
N MET A 8 -14.72 -8.59 1.15
CA MET A 8 -13.76 -7.52 1.42
C MET A 8 -13.68 -7.24 2.92
N LYS A 9 -12.49 -7.38 3.49
CA LYS A 9 -12.25 -6.92 4.86
C LYS A 9 -12.29 -5.39 4.86
N ASN A 10 -12.84 -4.83 5.93
CA ASN A 10 -12.85 -3.39 6.11
C ASN A 10 -11.42 -2.86 6.28
N PHE A 11 -11.14 -1.80 5.53
CA PHE A 11 -9.92 -1.03 5.65
C PHE A 11 -10.07 0.01 6.76
N THR A 12 -8.98 0.34 7.45
CA THR A 12 -8.98 1.46 8.41
C THR A 12 -9.34 2.77 7.72
N PRO A 13 -9.82 3.79 8.44
CA PRO A 13 -9.83 5.15 7.92
C PRO A 13 -8.45 5.55 7.36
N TRP A 14 -8.45 6.47 6.39
CA TRP A 14 -7.22 7.04 5.86
C TRP A 14 -6.47 7.80 6.97
N VAL A 15 -5.20 7.47 7.15
CA VAL A 15 -4.33 8.14 8.12
C VAL A 15 -3.06 8.60 7.45
N LEU A 16 -2.56 9.75 7.90
CA LEU A 16 -1.26 10.24 7.45
C LEU A 16 -0.15 9.34 8.01
N TRP A 17 0.82 8.97 7.19
CA TRP A 17 1.95 8.15 7.62
C TRP A 17 2.67 8.74 8.84
N GLU A 18 2.86 10.06 8.91
CA GLU A 18 3.50 10.72 10.04
C GLU A 18 2.70 10.61 11.36
N LYS A 19 1.38 10.38 11.27
CA LYS A 19 0.49 10.17 12.41
C LYS A 19 0.40 8.70 12.85
N MET A 20 0.99 7.77 12.10
CA MET A 20 1.06 6.33 12.46
C MET A 20 1.94 6.04 13.68
N LYS A 21 2.55 7.05 14.31
CA LYS A 21 3.42 6.90 15.50
C LYS A 21 2.75 6.20 16.68
N LYS A 22 1.42 6.17 16.73
CA LYS A 22 0.64 5.53 17.81
C LYS A 22 0.44 4.02 17.62
N ASP A 23 1.01 3.42 16.57
CA ASP A 23 0.88 1.98 16.29
C ASP A 23 -0.56 1.47 16.35
N PRO A 24 -1.43 1.89 15.39
CA PRO A 24 -2.82 1.46 15.37
C PRO A 24 -2.94 -0.07 15.38
N ASP A 25 -4.03 -0.57 15.98
CA ASP A 25 -4.26 -2.02 16.11
C ASP A 25 -4.08 -2.75 14.77
N GLY A 26 -3.40 -3.89 14.82
CA GLY A 26 -3.12 -4.71 13.65
C GLY A 26 -2.01 -4.22 12.70
N ILE A 27 -1.40 -3.05 12.90
CA ILE A 27 -0.33 -2.55 11.99
C ILE A 27 0.91 -3.45 11.97
N ASN A 28 1.14 -4.23 13.03
CA ASN A 28 2.25 -5.19 13.13
C ASN A 28 1.87 -6.59 12.62
N CYS A 29 0.63 -6.79 12.15
CA CYS A 29 0.18 -8.03 11.54
C CYS A 29 0.40 -8.04 10.02
N PRO A 30 0.29 -9.21 9.37
CA PRO A 30 0.08 -9.31 7.93
C PRO A 30 -1.16 -8.56 7.46
N GLY A 31 -1.20 -8.27 6.16
CA GLY A 31 -2.39 -7.74 5.54
C GLY A 31 -2.12 -6.92 4.28
N ILE A 32 -3.14 -6.18 3.87
CA ILE A 32 -3.14 -5.32 2.69
C ILE A 32 -3.07 -3.87 3.14
N TYR A 33 -2.33 -3.06 2.39
CA TYR A 33 -2.26 -1.62 2.57
C TYR A 33 -2.49 -0.90 1.25
N LEU A 34 -3.20 0.22 1.33
CA LEU A 34 -3.48 1.16 0.26
C LEU A 34 -2.64 2.41 0.50
N ILE A 35 -2.16 3.01 -0.59
CA ILE A 35 -1.36 4.23 -0.56
C ILE A 35 -1.97 5.24 -1.51
N THR A 36 -2.03 6.48 -1.05
CA THR A 36 -2.26 7.66 -1.90
C THR A 36 -1.41 8.84 -1.44
N PHE A 37 -1.21 9.79 -2.35
CA PHE A 37 -0.65 11.11 -2.05
C PHE A 37 -1.72 12.22 -2.12
N ASP A 38 -2.96 11.87 -2.47
CA ASP A 38 -4.07 12.83 -2.61
C ASP A 38 -4.71 13.10 -1.25
N LYS A 39 -4.77 14.37 -0.84
CA LYS A 39 -5.43 14.80 0.40
C LYS A 39 -6.95 14.67 0.35
N LYS A 40 -7.56 14.54 -0.83
CA LYS A 40 -9.01 14.38 -1.00
C LYS A 40 -9.57 13.13 -0.33
N VAL A 41 -8.72 12.18 0.05
CA VAL A 41 -9.14 11.00 0.81
C VAL A 41 -9.36 11.28 2.30
N LEU A 42 -8.82 12.39 2.81
CA LEU A 42 -9.07 12.82 4.18
C LEU A 42 -10.58 13.06 4.35
N ASN A 43 -11.16 12.45 5.38
CA ASN A 43 -12.61 12.44 5.69
C ASN A 43 -13.48 11.47 4.88
N LYS A 44 -12.91 10.71 3.94
CA LYS A 44 -13.63 9.62 3.28
C LYS A 44 -13.39 8.29 4.00
N ALA A 45 -14.38 7.41 3.99
CA ALA A 45 -14.11 6.00 4.27
C ALA A 45 -13.11 5.46 3.23
N ALA A 46 -12.22 4.57 3.66
CA ALA A 46 -11.33 3.90 2.74
C ALA A 46 -12.12 2.89 1.91
N ASP A 47 -12.24 3.18 0.61
CA ASP A 47 -12.79 2.26 -0.38
C ASP A 47 -11.60 1.80 -1.25
N PRO A 48 -11.29 0.49 -1.29
CA PRO A 48 -10.16 -0.07 -2.03
C PRO A 48 -10.25 0.14 -3.55
N THR A 49 -11.38 0.64 -4.06
CA THR A 49 -11.62 0.94 -5.47
C THR A 49 -11.55 2.44 -5.79
N GLN A 50 -11.18 3.29 -4.82
CA GLN A 50 -11.00 4.74 -5.02
C GLN A 50 -9.89 5.07 -6.02
N SER A 51 -10.22 5.81 -7.08
CA SER A 51 -9.29 6.19 -8.16
C SER A 51 -8.01 6.89 -7.66
N GLU A 52 -8.08 7.55 -6.51
CA GLU A 52 -6.97 8.27 -5.87
C GLU A 52 -5.86 7.33 -5.36
N ILE A 53 -6.13 6.03 -5.22
CA ILE A 53 -5.14 5.04 -4.80
C ILE A 53 -4.05 4.92 -5.88
N VAL A 54 -2.80 5.12 -5.47
CA VAL A 54 -1.64 5.02 -6.37
C VAL A 54 -0.89 3.70 -6.22
N TYR A 55 -1.05 3.02 -5.09
CA TYR A 55 -0.43 1.73 -4.85
C TYR A 55 -1.23 0.87 -3.87
N VAL A 56 -1.40 -0.40 -4.20
CA VAL A 56 -1.88 -1.48 -3.33
C VAL A 56 -0.72 -2.42 -3.09
N GLY A 57 -0.51 -2.83 -1.84
CA GLY A 57 0.46 -3.87 -1.53
C GLY A 57 0.01 -4.77 -0.40
N MET A 58 0.59 -5.97 -0.36
CA MET A 58 0.44 -6.92 0.74
C MET A 58 1.73 -7.16 1.52
N THR A 59 1.60 -7.76 2.70
CA THR A 59 2.74 -8.33 3.42
C THR A 59 2.34 -9.50 4.29
N ASN A 60 3.17 -10.54 4.26
CA ASN A 60 3.19 -11.65 5.21
C ASN A 60 4.46 -11.63 6.09
N SER A 61 5.14 -10.48 6.17
CA SER A 61 6.42 -10.36 6.88
C SER A 61 6.26 -10.37 8.40
N LYS A 62 7.31 -10.81 9.11
CA LYS A 62 7.37 -10.80 10.58
C LYS A 62 7.17 -9.43 11.23
N GLY A 63 7.47 -8.35 10.50
CA GLY A 63 7.27 -6.97 10.96
C GLY A 63 5.95 -6.33 10.50
N GLY A 64 5.08 -7.12 9.87
CA GLY A 64 3.75 -6.70 9.42
C GLY A 64 3.73 -5.55 8.44
N ILE A 65 2.57 -4.91 8.37
CA ILE A 65 2.27 -3.74 7.53
C ILE A 65 3.22 -2.59 7.85
N LYS A 66 3.48 -2.30 9.14
CA LYS A 66 4.39 -1.23 9.59
C LYS A 66 5.78 -1.34 8.96
N SER A 67 6.39 -2.52 9.03
CA SER A 67 7.72 -2.75 8.45
C SER A 67 7.72 -2.58 6.93
N ARG A 68 6.67 -3.06 6.25
CA ARG A 68 6.55 -2.93 4.79
C ARG A 68 6.38 -1.49 4.34
N LEU A 69 5.55 -0.71 5.04
CA LEU A 69 5.38 0.73 4.79
C LEU A 69 6.68 1.51 5.06
N LYS A 70 7.41 1.17 6.13
CA LYS A 70 8.74 1.75 6.36
C LYS A 70 9.70 1.47 5.21
N GLN A 71 9.70 0.24 4.68
CA GLN A 71 10.51 -0.09 3.48
C GLN A 71 10.08 0.70 2.25
N PHE A 72 8.77 0.89 2.04
CA PHE A 72 8.26 1.76 0.98
C PHE A 72 8.82 3.18 1.09
N VAL A 73 8.71 3.80 2.28
CA VAL A 73 9.22 5.16 2.53
C VAL A 73 10.75 5.23 2.33
N CYS A 74 11.50 4.27 2.85
CA CYS A 74 12.95 4.18 2.63
C CYS A 74 13.29 4.03 1.14
N ALA A 75 12.49 3.29 0.36
CA ALA A 75 12.71 3.15 -1.07
C ALA A 75 12.36 4.40 -1.87
N VAL A 76 11.34 5.16 -1.46
CA VAL A 76 11.07 6.50 -1.99
C VAL A 76 12.30 7.38 -1.79
N ARG A 77 12.90 7.37 -0.59
CA ARG A 77 14.14 8.10 -0.26
C ARG A 77 15.39 7.55 -0.95
N GLY A 78 15.38 6.27 -1.30
CA GLY A 78 16.48 5.58 -1.97
C GLY A 78 17.47 4.89 -1.04
N THR A 79 17.10 4.66 0.23
CA THR A 79 17.95 4.00 1.23
C THR A 79 17.65 2.51 1.38
N LYS A 80 16.56 1.99 0.78
CA LYS A 80 16.22 0.56 0.69
C LYS A 80 15.55 0.25 -0.64
N VAL A 81 15.35 -1.04 -0.92
CA VAL A 81 14.58 -1.51 -2.09
C VAL A 81 13.17 -1.88 -1.67
N HIS A 82 12.19 -1.36 -2.38
CA HIS A 82 10.78 -1.76 -2.29
C HIS A 82 10.12 -1.42 -3.63
N SER A 83 9.47 -2.39 -4.27
CA SER A 83 8.93 -2.27 -5.63
C SER A 83 8.10 -1.00 -5.86
N GLY A 84 7.10 -0.73 -5.02
CA GLY A 84 6.29 0.50 -5.08
C GLY A 84 7.11 1.78 -4.87
N GLY A 85 7.84 1.90 -3.75
CA GLY A 85 8.62 3.10 -3.43
C GLY A 85 9.74 3.41 -4.42
N SER A 86 10.39 2.39 -4.99
CA SER A 86 11.39 2.56 -6.04
C SER A 86 10.79 3.15 -7.32
N ARG A 87 9.54 2.79 -7.68
CA ARG A 87 8.82 3.39 -8.83
C ARG A 87 8.46 4.84 -8.58
N VAL A 88 7.95 5.15 -7.38
CA VAL A 88 7.70 6.53 -6.96
C VAL A 88 8.98 7.36 -7.09
N ARG A 89 10.10 6.89 -6.52
CA ARG A 89 11.40 7.54 -6.61
C ARG A 89 11.82 7.78 -8.06
N TYR A 90 11.74 6.74 -8.89
CA TYR A 90 12.13 6.83 -10.30
C TYR A 90 11.29 7.86 -11.07
N GLN A 91 9.99 7.93 -10.80
CA GLN A 91 9.11 8.90 -11.42
C GLN A 91 9.42 10.35 -10.99
N ILE A 92 9.73 10.58 -9.71
CA ILE A 92 10.20 11.89 -9.23
C ILE A 92 11.51 12.28 -9.93
N LYS A 93 12.45 11.33 -10.12
CA LYS A 93 13.73 11.59 -10.84
C LYS A 93 13.52 11.98 -12.30
N ARG A 94 12.51 11.43 -12.98
CA ARG A 94 12.24 11.73 -14.40
C ARG A 94 11.73 13.15 -14.61
N ASN A 95 11.09 13.75 -13.61
CA ASN A 95 10.72 15.16 -13.64
C ASN A 95 11.95 16.02 -13.33
N LYS A 96 12.85 16.15 -14.34
CA LYS A 96 14.21 16.74 -14.38
C LYS A 96 14.40 18.14 -13.74
N ASN A 97 13.93 18.39 -12.52
CA ASN A 97 14.16 19.64 -11.81
C ASN A 97 15.11 19.41 -10.64
N PHE A 98 15.94 20.42 -10.36
CA PHE A 98 17.03 20.41 -9.37
C PHE A 98 16.61 20.21 -7.90
N GLU A 99 15.32 20.07 -7.59
CA GLU A 99 14.82 19.88 -6.22
C GLU A 99 14.36 18.45 -5.93
N PHE A 100 15.14 17.44 -6.34
CA PHE A 100 14.78 16.03 -6.20
C PHE A 100 14.44 15.62 -4.75
N TYR A 101 15.29 15.99 -3.79
CA TYR A 101 15.14 15.60 -2.38
C TYR A 101 13.99 16.34 -1.68
N LYS A 102 13.83 17.63 -1.96
CA LYS A 102 12.72 18.45 -1.42
C LYS A 102 11.37 17.93 -1.90
N LYS A 103 11.26 17.58 -3.19
CA LYS A 103 10.05 16.95 -3.76
C LYS A 103 9.74 15.58 -3.15
N GLN A 104 10.75 14.78 -2.80
CA GLN A 104 10.52 13.50 -2.10
C GLN A 104 9.90 13.71 -0.73
N GLU A 105 10.45 14.61 0.08
CA GLU A 105 9.93 14.86 1.42
C GLU A 105 8.57 15.57 1.38
N GLU A 106 8.35 16.52 0.48
CA GLU A 106 7.03 17.13 0.25
C GLU A 106 5.96 16.09 -0.17
N LEU A 107 6.34 15.12 -1.00
CA LEU A 107 5.43 14.04 -1.37
C LEU A 107 5.12 13.14 -0.17
N LEU A 108 6.15 12.78 0.62
CA LEU A 108 5.99 11.92 1.81
C LEU A 108 5.18 12.59 2.93
N LYS A 109 5.20 13.93 3.03
CA LYS A 109 4.29 14.69 3.91
C LYS A 109 2.82 14.52 3.56
N ASN A 110 2.52 14.07 2.35
CA ASN A 110 1.16 13.78 1.88
C ASN A 110 0.92 12.27 1.76
N LEU A 111 1.77 11.41 2.34
CA LEU A 111 1.60 9.97 2.29
C LEU A 111 0.43 9.54 3.18
N HIS A 112 -0.71 9.23 2.57
CA HIS A 112 -1.89 8.70 3.24
C HIS A 112 -1.95 7.19 3.05
N ILE A 113 -2.25 6.51 4.14
CA ILE A 113 -2.28 5.06 4.22
C ILE A 113 -3.63 4.62 4.78
N SER A 114 -4.13 3.53 4.24
CA SER A 114 -5.19 2.74 4.85
C SER A 114 -4.81 1.27 4.77
N PHE A 115 -5.22 0.45 5.72
CA PHE A 115 -4.85 -0.97 5.72
C PHE A 115 -5.94 -1.87 6.28
N CYS A 116 -5.91 -3.15 5.94
CA CYS A 116 -6.72 -4.18 6.57
C CYS A 116 -5.80 -5.29 7.10
N ALA A 117 -5.88 -5.55 8.41
CA ALA A 117 -5.02 -6.52 9.08
C ALA A 117 -5.61 -7.93 9.09
N PHE A 118 -4.73 -8.92 8.97
CA PHE A 118 -5.02 -10.33 9.14
C PHE A 118 -4.24 -10.81 10.36
N LYS A 119 -4.93 -10.87 11.51
CA LYS A 119 -4.32 -11.22 12.79
C LYS A 119 -3.88 -12.68 12.76
N CYS A 120 -2.57 -12.93 12.76
CA CYS A 120 -1.96 -14.22 13.01
C CYS A 120 -0.50 -14.02 13.46
N ASN A 121 0.09 -15.06 14.05
CA ASN A 121 1.50 -15.04 14.42
C ASN A 121 2.37 -15.64 13.31
N VAL A 122 2.83 -14.79 12.38
CA VAL A 122 3.72 -15.19 11.27
C VAL A 122 5.11 -15.68 11.67
N LYS A 123 5.47 -15.62 12.96
CA LYS A 123 6.71 -16.24 13.44
C LYS A 123 6.54 -17.75 13.66
N LEU A 124 5.31 -18.21 13.83
CA LEU A 124 4.98 -19.62 13.98
C LEU A 124 4.52 -20.18 12.64
N VAL A 125 5.29 -21.11 12.09
CA VAL A 125 4.90 -21.83 10.87
C VAL A 125 3.94 -22.94 11.28
N SER A 126 2.64 -22.66 11.20
CA SER A 126 1.57 -23.64 11.42
C SER A 126 0.64 -23.69 10.20
N PRO A 127 -0.13 -24.78 10.01
CA PRO A 127 -1.14 -24.84 8.96
C PRO A 127 -2.12 -23.66 8.99
N GLU A 128 -2.51 -23.21 10.19
CA GLU A 128 -3.39 -22.06 10.37
C GLU A 128 -2.74 -20.75 9.89
N THR A 129 -1.49 -20.47 10.31
CA THR A 129 -0.75 -19.28 9.87
C THR A 129 -0.59 -19.27 8.34
N LEU A 130 -0.27 -20.41 7.74
CA LEU A 130 -0.12 -20.53 6.28
C LEU A 130 -1.43 -20.26 5.54
N ARG A 131 -2.58 -20.73 6.06
CA ARG A 131 -3.89 -20.41 5.49
C ARG A 131 -4.17 -18.92 5.55
N VAL A 132 -3.92 -18.26 6.68
CA VAL A 132 -4.09 -16.80 6.82
C VAL A 132 -3.18 -16.04 5.85
N MET A 133 -1.92 -16.44 5.70
CA MET A 133 -1.00 -15.84 4.73
C MET A 133 -1.46 -16.03 3.28
N GLY A 134 -2.07 -17.18 2.96
CA GLY A 134 -2.72 -17.43 1.67
C GLY A 134 -3.92 -16.51 1.44
N GLU A 135 -4.75 -16.31 2.46
CA GLU A 135 -5.87 -15.37 2.41
C GLU A 135 -5.40 -13.93 2.17
N VAL A 136 -4.30 -13.50 2.79
CA VAL A 136 -3.69 -12.18 2.51
C VAL A 136 -3.30 -12.07 1.04
N ALA A 137 -2.59 -13.05 0.49
CA ALA A 137 -2.19 -13.01 -0.92
C ALA A 137 -3.41 -13.00 -1.85
N LYS A 138 -4.41 -13.84 -1.59
CA LYS A 138 -5.68 -13.86 -2.33
C LYS A 138 -6.39 -12.50 -2.28
N HIS A 139 -6.41 -11.85 -1.11
CA HIS A 139 -7.08 -10.57 -0.92
C HIS A 139 -6.45 -9.45 -1.73
N GLU A 140 -5.12 -9.43 -1.88
CA GLU A 140 -4.42 -8.44 -2.73
C GLU A 140 -4.94 -8.50 -4.18
N TYR A 141 -5.05 -9.71 -4.73
CA TYR A 141 -5.55 -9.90 -6.10
C TYR A 141 -7.02 -9.50 -6.25
N TYR A 142 -7.86 -9.75 -5.24
CA TYR A 142 -9.25 -9.30 -5.28
C TYR A 142 -9.36 -7.78 -5.20
N VAL A 143 -8.60 -7.12 -4.32
CA VAL A 143 -8.54 -5.65 -4.27
C VAL A 143 -8.11 -5.06 -5.63
N LEU A 144 -7.07 -5.63 -6.25
CA LEU A 144 -6.60 -5.17 -7.56
C LEU A 144 -7.62 -5.46 -8.67
N SER A 145 -8.30 -6.60 -8.63
CA SER A 145 -9.37 -6.96 -9.58
C SER A 145 -10.53 -5.99 -9.51
N ASP A 146 -11.04 -5.71 -8.30
CA ASP A 146 -12.17 -4.81 -8.09
C ASP A 146 -11.82 -3.37 -8.47
N TYR A 147 -10.59 -2.93 -8.16
CA TYR A 147 -10.08 -1.64 -8.61
C TYR A 147 -10.04 -1.57 -10.15
N LEU A 148 -9.49 -2.60 -10.80
CA LEU A 148 -9.36 -2.66 -12.27
C LEU A 148 -10.73 -2.69 -12.95
N GLU A 149 -11.70 -3.42 -12.40
CA GLU A 149 -13.06 -3.48 -12.92
C GLU A 149 -13.73 -2.10 -12.90
N LYS A 150 -13.59 -1.36 -11.79
CA LYS A 150 -14.18 -0.02 -11.62
C LYS A 150 -13.46 1.06 -12.43
N ASN A 151 -12.12 1.09 -12.38
CA ASN A 151 -11.32 2.19 -12.92
C ASN A 151 -10.77 1.91 -14.33
N LYS A 152 -10.90 0.68 -14.84
CA LYS A 152 -10.38 0.21 -16.14
C LYS A 152 -8.86 0.32 -16.30
N CYS A 153 -8.14 0.58 -15.20
CA CYS A 153 -6.68 0.58 -15.12
C CYS A 153 -6.24 0.05 -13.73
N LEU A 154 -4.95 -0.29 -13.60
CA LEU A 154 -4.35 -0.59 -12.30
C LEU A 154 -3.94 0.71 -11.59
N PRO A 155 -3.81 0.71 -10.25
CA PRO A 155 -3.18 1.81 -9.55
C PRO A 155 -1.81 2.11 -10.16
N ARG A 156 -1.48 3.38 -10.29
CA ARG A 156 -0.32 3.86 -11.07
C ARG A 156 0.97 3.08 -10.81
N PHE A 157 1.29 2.78 -9.55
CA PHE A 157 2.53 2.10 -9.17
C PHE A 157 2.42 0.57 -9.07
N ASN A 158 1.23 0.01 -9.28
CA ASN A 158 1.00 -1.41 -9.55
C ASN A 158 1.12 -1.73 -11.04
N ASP A 159 0.83 -0.76 -11.93
CA ASP A 159 1.07 -0.89 -13.37
C ASP A 159 2.58 -0.82 -13.69
N ARG A 160 3.16 -1.98 -13.98
CA ARG A 160 4.60 -2.10 -14.29
C ARG A 160 4.98 -1.52 -15.65
N LYS A 161 4.05 -1.46 -16.60
CA LYS A 161 4.29 -0.92 -17.94
C LYS A 161 4.34 0.61 -17.88
N LEU A 162 3.39 1.22 -17.17
CA LEU A 162 3.30 2.67 -17.03
C LEU A 162 4.24 3.26 -15.97
N SER A 163 4.62 2.45 -14.97
CA SER A 163 5.57 2.85 -13.92
C SER A 163 6.76 1.89 -13.86
N PRO A 164 7.72 2.00 -14.79
CA PRO A 164 8.97 1.25 -14.68
C PRO A 164 9.76 1.71 -13.44
N ARG A 165 10.69 0.85 -13.00
CA ARG A 165 11.75 1.20 -12.05
C ARG A 165 13.08 1.04 -12.78
N LYS A 166 14.11 1.80 -12.40
CA LYS A 166 15.48 1.51 -12.83
C LYS A 166 16.00 0.39 -11.93
N ASP A 167 16.58 -0.64 -12.53
CA ASP A 167 17.26 -1.73 -11.85
C ASP A 167 18.53 -1.23 -11.15
#